data_AF-A0A800DUX9-F1
#
_entry.id   AF-A0A800DUX9-F1
#
_cell.length_a   1.000
_cell.length_b   1.000
_cell.length_c   1.000
_cell.angle_alpha   90.00
_cell.angle_beta   90.00
_cell.angle_gamma   90.00
#
_symmetry.space_group_name_H-M   'P 1'
#
loop_
_entity.id
_entity.type
_entity.pdbx_description
1 polymer ?
#
loop_
_entity_poly.entity_id
_entity_poly.type
_entity_poly.pdbx_seq_one_letter_code
_entity_poly.pdbx_strand_id
1 'polypeptide(L)'
;MEFKMRRFLLILLVLFLFNGCGGGGGSNDTTLNIDKDDTTKVTPYSDNPLFSKQWYFAKNSEFYENYGIDQDAHIHPFDTPEYTGKRIKVAIIDDALDIHHEDLAGAVVKSYNVKTNSEDVLPKNDSEFHGTAIAGIIGARSNTLGISGIAPEAEIYFIRVPFDEFVSESLIIDAFYKAKEWGADVVNCSWGSGDVSDAIKEAIVDLAKNGRDKKGTIIVFAAGNEDEDIGNDESAIEEVVAVGSTNIYNKRASYSNFGQGLDFLAPGGEYIG
;
A
#
# COMPACT_ATOMS: atom_id res chain seq x y z
N MET A 1 -13.56 -25.06 -7.73
CA MET A 1 -14.18 -23.74 -7.47
C MET A 1 -13.37 -22.93 -6.45
N GLU A 2 -12.76 -23.55 -5.43
CA GLU A 2 -11.88 -22.90 -4.44
C GLU A 2 -10.58 -22.28 -5.00
N PHE A 3 -10.07 -22.76 -6.14
CA PHE A 3 -8.79 -22.30 -6.71
C PHE A 3 -8.88 -20.91 -7.40
N LYS A 4 -10.08 -20.47 -7.83
CA LYS A 4 -10.32 -19.13 -8.39
C LYS A 4 -10.49 -18.05 -7.32
N MET A 5 -10.97 -18.42 -6.14
CA MET A 5 -11.29 -17.49 -5.05
C MET A 5 -10.04 -17.04 -4.27
N ARG A 6 -9.02 -17.91 -4.15
CA ARG A 6 -7.73 -17.52 -3.56
C ARG A 6 -6.91 -16.55 -4.40
N ARG A 7 -7.09 -16.55 -5.73
CA ARG A 7 -6.50 -15.54 -6.62
C ARG A 7 -7.21 -14.19 -6.49
N PHE A 8 -8.52 -14.20 -6.27
CA PHE A 8 -9.30 -12.99 -6.00
C PHE A 8 -8.89 -12.32 -4.69
N LEU A 9 -8.54 -13.12 -3.68
CA LEU A 9 -8.05 -12.62 -2.38
C LEU A 9 -6.64 -12.00 -2.44
N LEU A 10 -5.78 -12.56 -3.31
CA LEU A 10 -4.47 -11.99 -3.60
C LEU A 10 -4.63 -10.68 -4.37
N ILE A 11 -5.56 -10.61 -5.33
CA ILE A 11 -5.86 -9.39 -6.09
C ILE A 11 -6.37 -8.27 -5.16
N LEU A 12 -7.18 -8.58 -4.15
CA LEU A 12 -7.60 -7.62 -3.12
C LEU A 12 -6.47 -7.11 -2.21
N LEU A 13 -5.39 -7.88 -2.02
CA LEU A 13 -4.19 -7.42 -1.28
C LEU A 13 -3.19 -6.65 -2.17
N VAL A 14 -3.30 -6.84 -3.48
CA VAL A 14 -2.41 -6.27 -4.50
C VAL A 14 -2.99 -5.01 -5.12
N LEU A 15 -4.27 -4.73 -4.87
CA LEU A 15 -4.98 -3.60 -5.45
C LEU A 15 -4.59 -2.23 -4.89
N PHE A 16 -3.67 -2.10 -3.93
CA PHE A 16 -3.51 -0.85 -3.20
C PHE A 16 -2.06 -0.58 -2.91
N LEU A 17 -1.62 0.63 -3.24
CA LEU A 17 -0.85 1.58 -2.43
C LEU A 17 -0.72 2.88 -3.26
N PHE A 18 -0.02 3.88 -2.75
CA PHE A 18 0.19 5.22 -3.33
C PHE A 18 -0.92 6.23 -2.99
N ASN A 19 -0.69 7.02 -1.93
CA ASN A 19 -1.05 8.43 -1.99
C ASN A 19 0.20 9.19 -2.41
N GLY A 20 0.06 10.05 -3.42
CA GLY A 20 1.07 11.02 -3.79
C GLY A 20 1.38 11.97 -2.62
N CYS A 21 2.65 12.36 -2.53
CA CYS A 21 3.18 13.34 -1.59
C CYS A 21 2.49 14.71 -1.74
N GLY A 22 1.79 15.21 -0.70
CA GLY A 22 1.44 16.64 -0.65
C GLY A 22 0.29 17.07 0.27
N GLY A 23 0.64 17.79 1.35
CA GLY A 23 -0.13 18.98 1.79
C GLY A 23 -1.17 18.79 2.90
N GLY A 24 -0.73 18.95 4.15
CA GLY A 24 -1.63 19.08 5.30
C GLY A 24 -2.57 20.29 5.20
N GLY A 25 -3.86 20.04 5.42
CA GLY A 25 -4.89 21.06 5.57
C GLY A 25 -5.91 20.63 6.63
N GLY A 26 -5.82 21.20 7.83
CA GLY A 26 -6.75 20.93 8.92
C GLY A 26 -8.13 21.54 8.65
N SER A 27 -9.20 20.83 9.03
CA SER A 27 -10.50 21.43 9.33
C SER A 27 -11.39 20.50 10.15
N ASN A 28 -12.35 21.14 10.83
CA ASN A 28 -12.90 20.79 12.12
C ASN A 28 -13.91 19.63 12.14
N ASP A 29 -13.96 19.02 13.32
CA ASP A 29 -14.90 18.03 13.82
C ASP A 29 -16.36 18.54 13.84
N THR A 30 -17.25 17.83 13.15
CA THR A 30 -18.69 17.80 13.45
C THR A 30 -19.22 16.40 13.19
N THR A 31 -19.66 15.75 14.26
CA THR A 31 -20.37 14.47 14.30
C THR A 31 -21.60 14.45 13.39
N LEU A 32 -21.71 13.47 12.48
CA LEU A 32 -22.90 13.26 11.65
C LEU A 32 -23.33 11.79 11.58
N ASN A 33 -24.65 11.62 11.58
CA ASN A 33 -25.38 10.37 11.65
C ASN A 33 -25.18 9.53 10.39
N ILE A 34 -24.77 8.27 10.57
CA ILE A 34 -24.66 7.27 9.51
C ILE A 34 -26.06 6.83 9.11
N ASP A 35 -26.46 7.15 7.87
CA ASP A 35 -27.67 6.63 7.25
C ASP A 35 -27.56 5.12 7.02
N LYS A 36 -28.60 4.41 7.45
CA LYS A 36 -28.61 2.97 7.73
C LYS A 36 -28.97 2.06 6.55
N ASP A 37 -28.78 2.47 5.30
CA ASP A 37 -29.32 1.70 4.17
C ASP A 37 -28.38 0.66 3.53
N ASP A 38 -27.35 0.21 4.26
CA ASP A 38 -26.67 -1.09 4.01
C ASP A 38 -26.14 -1.73 5.32
N THR A 39 -26.97 -1.79 6.38
CA THR A 39 -26.52 -2.02 7.77
C THR A 39 -26.79 -3.39 8.40
N THR A 40 -26.77 -4.49 7.64
CA THR A 40 -26.85 -5.84 8.27
C THR A 40 -25.49 -6.52 8.52
N LYS A 41 -24.37 -5.87 8.21
CA LYS A 41 -23.04 -6.33 8.63
C LYS A 41 -22.35 -5.22 9.42
N VAL A 42 -22.22 -5.41 10.74
CA VAL A 42 -21.26 -4.64 11.54
C VAL A 42 -19.88 -5.01 11.01
N THR A 43 -19.27 -4.11 10.27
CA THR A 43 -17.97 -4.35 9.65
C THR A 43 -16.88 -3.96 10.65
N PRO A 44 -15.77 -4.72 10.73
CA PRO A 44 -14.70 -4.48 11.70
C PRO A 44 -13.84 -3.26 11.32
N TYR A 45 -14.41 -2.24 10.68
CA TYR A 45 -13.70 -1.11 10.09
C TYR A 45 -14.30 0.25 10.49
N SER A 46 -15.58 0.30 10.89
CA SER A 46 -16.36 1.54 10.98
C SER A 46 -16.10 2.43 12.18
N ASP A 47 -15.37 1.93 13.19
CA ASP A 47 -15.30 2.61 14.49
C ASP A 47 -14.11 3.59 14.58
N ASN A 48 -13.25 3.62 13.56
CA ASN A 48 -12.11 4.53 13.47
C ASN A 48 -12.58 5.92 12.97
N PRO A 49 -12.21 7.03 13.65
CA PRO A 49 -12.81 8.35 13.42
C PRO A 49 -12.52 8.95 12.03
N LEU A 50 -11.45 8.53 11.36
CA LEU A 50 -11.11 8.99 10.01
C LEU A 50 -11.58 8.05 8.91
N PHE A 51 -12.24 6.93 9.25
CA PHE A 51 -12.73 5.95 8.27
C PHE A 51 -13.66 6.60 7.23
N SER A 52 -14.54 7.51 7.68
CA SER A 52 -15.47 8.23 6.80
C SER A 52 -14.79 9.14 5.76
N LYS A 53 -13.51 9.49 5.97
CA LYS A 53 -12.72 10.30 5.05
C LYS A 53 -11.90 9.47 4.06
N GLN A 54 -11.79 8.14 4.28
CA GLN A 54 -11.08 7.23 3.40
C GLN A 54 -11.93 6.90 2.17
N TRP A 55 -12.10 7.88 1.27
CA TRP A 55 -12.95 7.74 0.08
C TRP A 55 -12.55 6.54 -0.77
N TYR A 56 -11.25 6.24 -0.86
CA TYR A 56 -10.73 5.08 -1.58
C TYR A 56 -11.22 3.76 -0.97
N PHE A 57 -11.47 3.73 0.33
CA PHE A 57 -11.84 2.52 1.04
C PHE A 57 -13.32 2.22 0.86
N ALA A 58 -14.19 3.17 1.20
CA ALA A 58 -15.63 2.95 1.26
C ALA A 58 -16.40 4.17 0.81
N LYS A 59 -17.56 3.93 0.17
CA LYS A 59 -18.50 5.01 -0.10
C LYS A 59 -19.10 5.53 1.20
N ASN A 60 -18.79 6.79 1.50
CA ASN A 60 -19.53 7.59 2.46
C ASN A 60 -20.36 8.60 1.67
N SER A 61 -21.68 8.39 1.56
CA SER A 61 -22.53 9.20 0.67
C SER A 61 -22.42 10.70 0.93
N GLU A 62 -22.40 11.12 2.20
CA GLU A 62 -22.26 12.53 2.55
C GLU A 62 -20.91 13.10 2.11
N PHE A 63 -19.81 12.42 2.42
CA PHE A 63 -18.47 12.83 2.02
C PHE A 63 -18.35 12.88 0.49
N TYR A 64 -18.90 11.88 -0.20
CA TYR A 64 -18.90 11.81 -1.65
C TYR A 64 -19.69 12.97 -2.28
N GLU A 65 -20.88 13.27 -1.77
CA GLU A 65 -21.70 14.38 -2.24
C GLU A 65 -21.03 15.73 -1.99
N ASN A 66 -20.42 15.92 -0.81
CA ASN A 66 -19.73 17.15 -0.45
C ASN A 66 -18.50 17.44 -1.33
N TYR A 67 -17.79 16.41 -1.77
CA TYR A 67 -16.56 16.53 -2.57
C TYR A 67 -16.72 16.14 -4.04
N GLY A 68 -17.91 15.75 -4.49
CA GLY A 68 -18.18 15.34 -5.86
C GLY A 68 -17.44 14.06 -6.29
N ILE A 69 -17.24 13.12 -5.37
CA ILE A 69 -16.52 11.86 -5.61
C ILE A 69 -17.41 10.92 -6.44
N ASP A 70 -16.83 10.33 -7.48
CA ASP A 70 -17.51 9.34 -8.29
C ASP A 70 -17.90 8.12 -7.45
N GLN A 71 -19.15 7.68 -7.60
CA GLN A 71 -19.72 6.62 -6.76
C GLN A 71 -18.97 5.29 -6.82
N ASP A 72 -18.20 5.05 -7.89
CA ASP A 72 -17.44 3.82 -8.13
C ASP A 72 -15.92 4.05 -7.96
N ALA A 73 -15.50 5.17 -7.34
CA ALA A 73 -14.09 5.48 -7.10
C ALA A 73 -13.46 4.70 -5.92
N HIS A 74 -14.26 3.94 -5.17
CA HIS A 74 -13.78 3.12 -4.05
C HIS A 74 -13.57 1.66 -4.44
N ILE A 75 -13.01 0.90 -3.50
CA ILE A 75 -12.49 -0.44 -3.73
C ILE A 75 -13.45 -1.55 -3.28
N HIS A 76 -14.65 -1.18 -2.85
CA HIS A 76 -15.72 -2.09 -2.42
C HIS A 76 -15.30 -3.22 -1.44
N PRO A 77 -14.57 -2.94 -0.35
CA PRO A 77 -14.00 -3.96 0.52
C PRO A 77 -15.06 -4.73 1.33
N PHE A 78 -16.28 -4.17 1.42
CA PHE A 78 -17.41 -4.76 2.14
C PHE A 78 -18.09 -5.92 1.41
N ASP A 79 -17.72 -6.19 0.15
CA ASP A 79 -18.13 -7.42 -0.52
C ASP A 79 -17.45 -8.65 0.10
N THR A 80 -16.32 -8.46 0.79
CA THR A 80 -15.48 -9.53 1.34
C THR A 80 -15.00 -9.21 2.77
N PRO A 81 -15.89 -8.90 3.73
CA PRO A 81 -15.54 -8.34 5.04
C PRO A 81 -14.86 -9.36 5.98
N GLU A 82 -14.92 -10.65 5.66
CA GLU A 82 -14.26 -11.71 6.43
C GLU A 82 -12.75 -11.81 6.17
N TYR A 83 -12.21 -11.07 5.20
CA TYR A 83 -10.80 -11.13 4.81
C TYR A 83 -10.05 -9.87 5.23
N THR A 84 -9.45 -9.97 6.40
CA THR A 84 -8.76 -8.87 7.11
C THR A 84 -7.24 -8.89 6.95
N GLY A 85 -6.70 -9.78 6.12
CA GLY A 85 -5.25 -10.01 5.99
C GLY A 85 -4.63 -10.89 7.08
N LYS A 86 -5.44 -11.50 7.95
CA LYS A 86 -4.95 -12.36 9.03
C LYS A 86 -4.00 -13.47 8.55
N ARG A 87 -2.80 -13.54 9.14
CA ARG A 87 -1.67 -14.43 8.79
C ARG A 87 -1.02 -14.16 7.44
N ILE A 88 -1.31 -13.03 6.80
CA ILE A 88 -0.58 -12.58 5.62
C ILE A 88 0.56 -11.69 6.08
N LYS A 89 1.77 -12.03 5.64
CA LYS A 89 2.98 -11.23 5.89
C LYS A 89 3.15 -10.25 4.74
N VAL A 90 2.97 -8.97 5.01
CA VAL A 90 3.20 -7.91 4.04
C VAL A 90 4.52 -7.25 4.37
N ALA A 91 5.49 -7.42 3.49
CA ALA A 91 6.74 -6.68 3.55
C ALA A 91 6.58 -5.33 2.86
N ILE A 92 7.10 -4.28 3.50
CA ILE A 92 7.10 -2.92 2.96
C ILE A 92 8.55 -2.50 2.86
N ILE A 93 9.04 -2.22 1.64
CA ILE A 93 10.39 -1.72 1.40
C ILE A 93 10.27 -0.22 1.16
N ASP A 94 10.66 0.61 2.12
CA ASP A 94 10.41 2.06 2.09
C ASP A 94 11.39 2.87 2.97
N ASP A 95 11.20 4.19 3.09
CA ASP A 95 12.12 5.16 3.69
C ASP A 95 12.27 5.03 5.22
N ALA A 96 11.16 4.89 5.95
CA ALA A 96 11.09 4.83 7.40
C ALA A 96 9.70 4.42 7.87
N LEU A 97 9.63 3.93 9.11
CA LEU A 97 8.37 3.58 9.75
C LEU A 97 8.36 4.03 11.21
N ASP A 98 7.37 4.85 11.57
CA ASP A 98 7.03 5.07 12.97
C ASP A 98 6.33 3.82 13.53
N ILE A 99 7.16 2.89 14.04
CA ILE A 99 6.68 1.67 14.68
C ILE A 99 5.94 1.93 16.01
N HIS A 100 5.92 3.17 16.49
CA HIS A 100 5.21 3.59 17.70
C HIS A 100 3.87 4.27 17.41
N HIS A 101 3.52 4.45 16.12
CA HIS A 101 2.25 5.03 15.73
C HIS A 101 1.07 4.23 16.31
N GLU A 102 0.13 4.91 16.96
CA GLU A 102 -0.96 4.27 17.71
C GLU A 102 -1.85 3.37 16.83
N ASP A 103 -2.02 3.77 15.58
CA ASP A 103 -2.80 3.03 14.57
C ASP A 103 -2.10 1.77 14.05
N LEU A 104 -0.78 1.65 14.28
CA LEU A 104 0.04 0.49 13.89
C LEU A 104 0.38 -0.41 15.07
N ALA A 105 -0.24 -0.18 16.23
CA ALA A 105 0.01 -0.96 17.44
C ALA A 105 -0.15 -2.46 17.20
N GLY A 106 0.94 -3.22 17.35
CA GLY A 106 0.97 -4.66 17.12
C GLY A 106 0.83 -5.09 15.66
N ALA A 107 0.80 -4.16 14.69
CA ALA A 107 0.85 -4.45 13.25
C ALA A 107 2.24 -4.83 12.79
N VAL A 108 3.25 -4.11 13.28
CA VAL A 108 4.66 -4.34 12.91
C VAL A 108 5.22 -5.51 13.70
N VAL A 109 5.51 -6.61 12.99
CA VAL A 109 6.06 -7.84 13.59
C VAL A 109 7.58 -7.89 13.46
N LYS A 110 8.13 -7.33 12.37
CA LYS A 110 9.57 -7.25 12.13
C LYS A 110 9.93 -5.92 11.48
N SER A 111 11.11 -5.42 11.80
CA SER A 111 11.72 -4.27 11.14
C SER A 111 13.19 -4.54 10.86
N TYR A 112 13.72 -4.00 9.76
CA TYR A 112 15.14 -4.12 9.42
C TYR A 112 15.58 -2.92 8.61
N ASN A 113 16.74 -2.36 8.92
CA ASN A 113 17.37 -1.28 8.20
C ASN A 113 18.59 -1.82 7.47
N VAL A 114 18.54 -1.80 6.14
CA VAL A 114 19.59 -2.39 5.30
C VAL A 114 20.90 -1.61 5.40
N LYS A 115 20.85 -0.29 5.65
CA LYS A 115 22.04 0.57 5.73
C LYS A 115 22.82 0.37 7.02
N THR A 116 22.13 0.11 8.13
CA THR A 116 22.75 -0.04 9.46
C THR A 116 22.82 -1.49 9.95
N ASN A 117 22.17 -2.44 9.25
CA ASN A 117 22.02 -3.83 9.68
C ASN A 117 21.46 -3.93 11.12
N SER A 118 20.37 -3.20 11.37
CA SER A 118 19.71 -3.12 12.68
C SER A 118 18.18 -3.12 12.53
N GLU A 119 17.45 -3.17 13.64
CA GLU A 119 15.98 -3.08 13.65
C GLU A 119 15.45 -1.63 13.68
N ASP A 120 16.35 -0.64 13.75
CA ASP A 120 15.99 0.79 13.82
C ASP A 120 15.56 1.33 12.45
N VAL A 121 14.25 1.45 12.30
CA VAL A 121 13.59 1.97 11.09
C VAL A 121 12.90 3.32 11.33
N LEU A 122 13.05 3.89 12.53
CA LEU A 122 12.32 5.09 12.94
C LEU A 122 12.69 6.30 12.06
N PRO A 123 11.70 7.14 11.68
CA PRO A 123 11.95 8.40 10.99
C PRO A 123 12.97 9.24 11.74
N LYS A 124 13.92 9.82 11.01
CA LYS A 124 14.94 10.72 11.56
C LYS A 124 14.58 12.20 11.42
N ASN A 125 13.60 12.51 10.57
CA ASN A 125 13.10 13.85 10.32
C ASN A 125 11.70 13.77 9.67
N ASP A 126 11.04 14.91 9.53
CA ASP A 126 9.65 15.02 9.05
C ASP A 126 9.47 14.68 7.56
N SER A 127 10.55 14.53 6.79
CA SER A 127 10.47 14.10 5.38
C SER A 127 10.42 12.58 5.23
N GLU A 128 10.74 11.82 6.28
CA GLU A 128 10.73 10.35 6.28
C GLU A 128 9.38 9.80 6.79
N PHE A 129 8.28 10.20 6.15
CA PHE A 129 6.92 9.81 6.55
C PHE A 129 6.31 8.74 5.65
N HIS A 130 6.91 8.48 4.50
CA HIS A 130 6.26 7.78 3.39
C HIS A 130 5.92 6.33 3.76
N GLY A 131 6.89 5.57 4.27
CA GLY A 131 6.68 4.19 4.72
C GLY A 131 5.66 4.06 5.86
N THR A 132 5.50 5.09 6.71
CA THR A 132 4.45 5.12 7.74
C THR A 132 3.06 5.27 7.13
N ALA A 133 2.91 6.17 6.15
CA ALA A 133 1.64 6.35 5.44
C ALA A 133 1.23 5.07 4.68
N ILE A 134 2.19 4.44 3.99
CA ILE A 134 2.00 3.17 3.27
C ILE A 134 1.62 2.04 4.24
N ALA A 135 2.30 1.93 5.39
CA ALA A 135 1.96 0.95 6.42
C ALA A 135 0.55 1.17 7.00
N GLY A 136 0.12 2.42 7.16
CA GLY A 136 -1.23 2.77 7.60
C GLY A 136 -2.30 2.30 6.62
N ILE A 137 -2.16 2.62 5.33
CA ILE A 137 -3.11 2.20 4.28
C ILE A 137 -3.25 0.67 4.24
N ILE A 138 -2.14 -0.05 4.37
CA ILE A 138 -2.16 -1.52 4.39
C ILE A 138 -2.80 -2.06 5.66
N GLY A 139 -2.31 -1.64 6.83
CA GLY A 139 -2.49 -2.42 8.06
C GLY A 139 -2.69 -1.60 9.32
N ALA A 140 -3.13 -0.34 9.21
CA ALA A 140 -3.70 0.36 10.35
C ALA A 140 -4.80 -0.49 10.98
N ARG A 141 -4.76 -0.61 12.31
CA ARG A 141 -5.64 -1.49 13.06
C ARG A 141 -7.04 -0.88 13.14
N SER A 142 -8.08 -1.70 13.10
CA SER A 142 -9.38 -1.24 13.58
C SER A 142 -9.37 -1.24 15.10
N ASN A 143 -8.99 -0.11 15.68
CA ASN A 143 -8.76 0.09 17.11
C ASN A 143 -9.40 1.38 17.63
N THR A 144 -10.38 1.95 16.91
CA THR A 144 -11.09 3.20 17.24
C THR A 144 -10.23 4.47 17.20
N LEU A 145 -9.03 4.41 16.61
CA LEU A 145 -8.12 5.54 16.40
C LEU A 145 -7.93 5.75 14.90
N GLY A 146 -7.43 6.92 14.50
CA GLY A 146 -6.97 7.16 13.13
C GLY A 146 -7.88 6.65 11.99
N ILE A 147 -7.26 5.96 11.03
CA ILE A 147 -7.86 5.35 9.84
C ILE A 147 -7.97 3.83 10.04
N SER A 148 -8.67 3.11 9.16
CA SER A 148 -8.53 1.66 9.10
C SER A 148 -7.72 1.24 7.87
N GLY A 149 -6.78 0.32 8.08
CA GLY A 149 -6.06 -0.32 6.99
C GLY A 149 -6.97 -1.29 6.23
N ILE A 150 -6.62 -1.58 4.98
CA ILE A 150 -7.33 -2.54 4.13
C ILE A 150 -7.23 -3.96 4.68
N ALA A 151 -6.06 -4.31 5.19
CA ALA A 151 -5.71 -5.57 5.80
C ALA A 151 -5.34 -5.38 7.28
N PRO A 152 -6.30 -5.00 8.15
CA PRO A 152 -6.05 -4.54 9.51
C PRO A 152 -5.57 -5.65 10.45
N GLU A 153 -5.61 -6.93 10.05
CA GLU A 153 -5.01 -8.07 10.78
C GLU A 153 -3.75 -8.63 10.07
N ALA A 154 -3.23 -7.97 9.04
CA ALA A 154 -1.95 -8.35 8.42
C ALA A 154 -0.77 -8.19 9.40
N GLU A 155 0.29 -8.94 9.13
CA GLU A 155 1.58 -8.83 9.79
C GLU A 155 2.50 -7.95 8.93
N ILE A 156 2.86 -6.77 9.42
CA ILE A 156 3.74 -5.84 8.71
C ILE A 156 5.19 -6.16 9.00
N TYR A 157 5.96 -6.35 7.93
CA TYR A 157 7.39 -6.64 7.96
C TYR A 157 8.10 -5.48 7.26
N PHE A 158 8.63 -4.51 8.01
CA PHE A 158 9.18 -3.30 7.42
C PHE A 158 10.66 -3.43 7.11
N ILE A 159 11.08 -3.05 5.91
CA ILE A 159 12.48 -3.05 5.48
C ILE A 159 12.81 -1.63 5.04
N ARG A 160 13.55 -0.94 5.90
CA ARG A 160 14.00 0.42 5.64
C ARG A 160 15.13 0.41 4.63
N VAL A 161 14.92 1.11 3.52
CA VAL A 161 15.92 1.52 2.54
C VAL A 161 15.94 3.06 2.54
N PRO A 162 17.08 3.69 2.83
CA PRO A 162 17.16 5.15 2.78
C PRO A 162 17.24 5.58 1.32
N PHE A 163 16.10 5.93 0.74
CA PHE A 163 15.99 6.56 -0.57
C PHE A 163 16.48 8.01 -0.53
N ASP A 164 17.71 8.19 -0.06
CA ASP A 164 18.46 9.44 -0.23
C ASP A 164 18.98 9.52 -1.68
N GLU A 165 19.55 10.67 -2.06
CA GLU A 165 19.95 11.01 -3.44
C GLU A 165 20.87 9.97 -4.11
N PHE A 166 21.50 9.06 -3.34
CA PHE A 166 22.37 8.00 -3.84
C PHE A 166 22.19 6.70 -3.05
N VAL A 167 21.01 6.07 -3.15
CA VAL A 167 20.82 4.70 -2.66
C VAL A 167 21.68 3.73 -3.48
N SER A 168 22.44 2.88 -2.81
CA SER A 168 23.23 1.85 -3.49
C SER A 168 22.34 0.69 -3.93
N GLU A 169 22.50 0.23 -5.17
CA GLU A 169 21.78 -0.95 -5.68
C GLU A 169 21.93 -2.18 -4.77
N SER A 170 23.09 -2.36 -4.11
CA SER A 170 23.29 -3.48 -3.20
C SER A 170 22.34 -3.44 -2.00
N LEU A 171 21.99 -2.24 -1.51
CA LEU A 171 21.04 -2.08 -0.41
C LEU A 171 19.62 -2.43 -0.84
N ILE A 172 19.24 -2.11 -2.09
CA ILE A 172 17.95 -2.50 -2.67
C ILE A 172 17.89 -4.03 -2.83
N ILE A 173 18.95 -4.63 -3.37
CA ILE A 173 19.06 -6.10 -3.52
C ILE A 173 18.97 -6.80 -2.15
N ASP A 174 19.68 -6.28 -1.14
CA ASP A 174 19.63 -6.81 0.23
C ASP A 174 18.22 -6.71 0.83
N ALA A 175 17.45 -5.67 0.50
CA ALA A 175 16.06 -5.54 0.93
C ALA A 175 15.18 -6.67 0.37
N PHE A 176 15.29 -6.98 -0.93
CA PHE A 176 14.56 -8.09 -1.54
C PHE A 176 14.97 -9.45 -0.97
N TYR A 177 16.26 -9.68 -0.75
CA TYR A 177 16.72 -10.89 -0.08
C TYR A 177 16.22 -10.99 1.36
N LYS A 178 16.13 -9.86 2.07
CA LYS A 178 15.56 -9.84 3.42
C LYS A 178 14.06 -10.18 3.43
N ALA A 179 13.29 -9.65 2.48
CA ALA A 179 11.90 -10.01 2.29
C ALA A 179 11.73 -11.51 1.99
N LYS A 180 12.62 -12.07 1.16
CA LYS A 180 12.69 -13.51 0.86
C LYS A 180 12.98 -14.34 2.11
N GLU A 181 14.01 -13.98 2.86
CA GLU A 181 14.42 -14.63 4.11
C GLU A 181 13.27 -14.69 5.12
N TRP A 182 12.50 -13.61 5.20
CA TRP A 182 11.35 -13.51 6.08
C TRP A 182 10.11 -14.27 5.58
N GLY A 183 10.14 -14.75 4.34
CA GLY A 183 9.04 -15.46 3.70
C GLY A 183 7.82 -14.56 3.55
N ALA A 184 8.02 -13.31 3.12
CA ALA A 184 6.94 -12.36 2.85
C ALA A 184 5.95 -12.94 1.82
N ASP A 185 4.65 -12.80 2.11
CA ASP A 185 3.59 -13.21 1.20
C ASP A 185 3.42 -12.22 0.05
N VAL A 186 3.49 -10.94 0.41
CA VAL A 186 3.40 -9.77 -0.47
C VAL A 186 4.55 -8.83 -0.13
N VAL A 187 5.14 -8.19 -1.12
CA VAL A 187 6.08 -7.08 -0.99
C VAL A 187 5.48 -5.86 -1.67
N ASN A 188 5.39 -4.76 -0.95
CA ASN A 188 5.06 -3.47 -1.54
C ASN A 188 6.32 -2.61 -1.72
N CYS A 189 6.41 -2.00 -2.90
CA CYS A 189 7.40 -1.02 -3.28
C CYS A 189 6.70 0.22 -3.84
N SER A 190 6.53 1.23 -2.97
CA SER A 190 5.94 2.52 -3.34
C SER A 190 6.99 3.53 -3.82
N TRP A 191 7.88 3.06 -4.68
CA TRP A 191 9.03 3.78 -5.22
C TRP A 191 9.39 3.15 -6.57
N GLY A 192 10.16 3.88 -7.37
CA GLY A 192 10.75 3.40 -8.62
C GLY A 192 12.08 4.11 -8.84
N SER A 193 12.99 3.47 -9.55
CA SER A 193 14.27 4.07 -9.94
C SER A 193 14.21 4.78 -11.30
N GLY A 194 13.18 4.51 -12.11
CA GLY A 194 13.03 5.04 -13.47
C GLY A 194 13.99 4.42 -14.50
N ASP A 195 15.03 3.71 -14.06
CA ASP A 195 15.95 2.95 -14.90
C ASP A 195 16.56 1.78 -14.09
N VAL A 196 15.80 0.70 -13.98
CA VAL A 196 16.17 -0.45 -13.15
C VAL A 196 17.34 -1.24 -13.78
N SER A 197 18.34 -1.54 -12.95
CA SER A 197 19.50 -2.34 -13.34
C SER A 197 19.17 -3.84 -13.45
N ASP A 198 19.92 -4.58 -14.27
CA ASP A 198 19.73 -6.02 -14.41
C ASP A 198 19.94 -6.78 -13.08
N ALA A 199 20.81 -6.27 -12.19
CA ALA A 199 21.06 -6.89 -10.89
C ALA A 199 19.84 -6.77 -9.95
N ILE A 200 19.18 -5.61 -9.94
CA ILE A 200 17.93 -5.42 -9.18
C ILE A 200 16.82 -6.28 -9.78
N LYS A 201 16.68 -6.29 -11.13
CA LYS A 201 15.72 -7.16 -11.82
C LYS A 201 15.89 -8.63 -11.44
N GLU A 202 17.12 -9.14 -11.43
CA GLU A 202 17.40 -10.53 -11.04
C GLU A 202 16.94 -10.84 -9.61
N ALA A 203 17.16 -9.92 -8.65
CA ALA A 203 16.71 -10.10 -7.27
C ALA A 203 15.18 -10.11 -7.14
N ILE A 204 14.49 -9.21 -7.85
CA ILE A 204 13.02 -9.14 -7.90
C ILE A 204 12.45 -10.42 -8.50
N VAL A 205 12.98 -10.86 -9.65
CA VAL A 205 12.54 -12.07 -10.35
C VAL A 205 12.79 -13.33 -9.51
N ASP A 206 13.92 -13.41 -8.81
CA ASP A 206 14.20 -14.51 -7.89
C ASP A 206 13.21 -14.55 -6.72
N LEU A 207 12.87 -13.40 -6.13
CA LEU A 207 11.84 -13.34 -5.08
C LEU A 207 10.46 -13.74 -5.61
N ALA A 208 10.08 -13.23 -6.79
CA ALA A 208 8.80 -13.53 -7.41
C ALA A 208 8.64 -15.02 -7.77
N LYS A 209 9.72 -15.70 -8.17
CA LYS A 209 9.68 -17.13 -8.54
C LYS A 209 9.95 -18.07 -7.37
N ASN A 210 10.88 -17.72 -6.49
CA ASN A 210 11.42 -18.64 -5.48
C ASN A 210 11.04 -18.27 -4.04
N GLY A 211 10.35 -17.15 -3.83
CA GLY A 211 9.79 -16.78 -2.53
C GLY A 211 8.76 -17.80 -2.01
N ARG A 212 8.54 -17.77 -0.69
CA ARG A 212 7.50 -18.59 0.00
C ARG A 212 7.56 -20.08 -0.34
N ASP A 213 8.74 -20.67 -0.17
CA ASP A 213 9.00 -22.08 -0.51
C ASP A 213 8.69 -22.42 -1.98
N LYS A 214 9.13 -21.56 -2.92
CA LYS A 214 8.91 -21.69 -4.38
C LYS A 214 7.45 -21.55 -4.83
N LYS A 215 6.57 -21.00 -3.98
CA LYS A 215 5.23 -20.59 -4.42
C LYS A 215 5.24 -19.24 -5.14
N GLY A 216 6.31 -18.48 -4.96
CA GLY A 216 6.44 -17.11 -5.45
C GLY A 216 5.85 -16.10 -4.49
N THR A 217 6.62 -15.04 -4.22
CA THR A 217 6.15 -13.86 -3.50
C THR A 217 5.49 -12.90 -4.49
N ILE A 218 4.37 -12.30 -4.10
CA ILE A 218 3.79 -11.24 -4.93
C ILE A 218 4.56 -9.96 -4.66
N ILE A 219 4.93 -9.24 -5.71
CA ILE A 219 5.65 -7.98 -5.59
C ILE A 219 4.79 -6.94 -6.30
N VAL A 220 4.48 -5.87 -5.61
CA VAL A 220 3.63 -4.78 -6.09
C VAL A 220 4.48 -3.52 -6.19
N PHE A 221 4.47 -2.90 -7.36
CA PHE A 221 5.23 -1.68 -7.65
C PHE A 221 4.31 -0.56 -8.10
N ALA A 222 4.63 0.67 -7.68
CA ALA A 222 4.03 1.86 -8.24
C ALA A 222 4.46 2.05 -9.68
N ALA A 223 3.54 2.42 -10.57
CA ALA A 223 3.89 2.77 -11.95
C ALA A 223 4.71 4.08 -12.04
N GLY A 224 4.62 4.95 -11.03
CA GLY A 224 5.26 6.27 -11.00
C GLY A 224 4.28 7.44 -11.18
N ASN A 225 4.80 8.66 -11.01
CA ASN A 225 4.02 9.89 -10.80
C ASN A 225 4.39 11.03 -11.77
N GLU A 226 4.86 10.70 -12.97
CA GLU A 226 5.43 11.65 -13.92
C GLU A 226 4.54 11.91 -15.15
N ASP A 227 3.34 11.31 -15.21
CA ASP A 227 2.45 11.29 -16.39
C ASP A 227 3.16 10.81 -17.67
N GLU A 228 3.97 9.76 -17.54
CA GLU A 228 4.76 9.22 -18.64
C GLU A 228 4.62 7.71 -18.82
N ASP A 229 5.28 7.17 -19.85
CA ASP A 229 5.35 5.73 -20.08
C ASP A 229 6.30 5.09 -19.07
N ILE A 230 5.90 3.98 -18.43
CA ILE A 230 6.69 3.30 -17.37
C ILE A 230 8.09 2.85 -17.82
N GLY A 231 8.35 2.70 -19.13
CA GLY A 231 9.71 2.52 -19.64
C GLY A 231 10.47 1.33 -19.04
N ASN A 232 11.71 1.58 -18.57
CA ASN A 232 12.58 0.59 -17.93
C ASN A 232 12.55 0.70 -16.40
N ASP A 233 11.39 0.85 -15.80
CA ASP A 233 11.20 0.91 -14.34
C ASP A 233 10.99 -0.49 -13.72
N GLU A 234 11.15 -0.62 -12.40
CA GLU A 234 10.85 -1.86 -11.67
C GLU A 234 9.41 -2.34 -11.92
N SER A 235 8.47 -1.40 -12.04
CA SER A 235 7.08 -1.68 -12.37
C SER A 235 6.90 -2.34 -13.74
N ALA A 236 7.83 -2.22 -14.67
CA ALA A 236 7.74 -2.83 -16.00
C ALA A 236 8.20 -4.32 -16.03
N ILE A 237 8.66 -4.87 -14.91
CA ILE A 237 9.11 -6.28 -14.82
C ILE A 237 7.92 -7.23 -14.91
N GLU A 238 7.97 -8.22 -15.81
CA GLU A 238 6.84 -9.15 -16.07
C GLU A 238 6.33 -9.88 -14.82
N GLU A 239 7.22 -10.20 -13.88
CA GLU A 239 6.88 -10.91 -12.65
C GLU A 239 6.31 -10.03 -11.53
N VAL A 240 6.32 -8.70 -11.66
CA VAL A 240 5.71 -7.80 -10.68
C VAL A 240 4.29 -7.43 -11.06
N VAL A 241 3.54 -6.92 -10.10
CA VAL A 241 2.24 -6.31 -10.36
C VAL A 241 2.38 -4.80 -10.34
N ALA A 242 2.20 -4.19 -11.52
CA ALA A 242 2.36 -2.77 -11.74
C ALA A 242 1.04 -2.04 -11.55
N VAL A 243 1.01 -1.10 -10.61
CA VAL A 243 -0.21 -0.42 -10.20
C VAL A 243 -0.08 1.10 -10.42
N GLY A 244 -0.99 1.64 -11.23
CA GLY A 244 -1.14 3.08 -11.44
C GLY A 244 -2.26 3.66 -10.57
N SER A 245 -2.44 4.98 -10.62
CA SER A 245 -3.37 5.70 -9.75
C SER A 245 -4.64 6.15 -10.45
N THR A 246 -5.78 6.06 -9.75
CA THR A 246 -7.03 6.76 -10.06
C THR A 246 -7.30 7.87 -9.06
N ASN A 247 -7.95 8.93 -9.55
CA ASN A 247 -8.45 10.03 -8.74
C ASN A 247 -9.91 9.82 -8.32
N ILE A 248 -10.43 10.80 -7.59
CA ILE A 248 -11.78 10.80 -7.02
C ILE A 248 -12.90 10.76 -8.06
N TYR A 249 -12.60 10.96 -9.34
CA TYR A 249 -13.57 10.89 -10.44
C TYR A 249 -13.55 9.52 -11.13
N ASN A 250 -12.89 8.53 -10.51
CA ASN A 250 -12.68 7.20 -11.09
C ASN A 250 -12.04 7.27 -12.49
N LYS A 251 -11.06 8.16 -12.63
CA LYS A 251 -10.21 8.33 -13.82
C LYS A 251 -8.77 8.15 -13.43
N ARG A 252 -7.90 7.79 -14.39
CA ARG A 252 -6.44 7.85 -14.19
C ARG A 252 -6.08 9.21 -13.59
N ALA A 253 -5.39 9.23 -12.46
CA ALA A 253 -4.91 10.46 -11.85
C ALA A 253 -3.95 11.15 -12.82
N SER A 254 -3.96 12.49 -12.84
CA SER A 254 -3.18 13.25 -13.83
C SER A 254 -1.69 12.95 -13.79
N TYR A 255 -1.13 12.59 -12.63
CA TYR A 255 0.27 12.23 -12.46
C TYR A 255 0.59 10.77 -12.77
N SER A 256 -0.39 9.86 -12.81
CA SER A 256 -0.10 8.42 -12.86
C SER A 256 0.60 8.04 -14.15
N ASN A 257 1.73 7.35 -14.09
CA ASN A 257 2.34 6.77 -15.29
C ASN A 257 1.41 5.72 -15.94
N PHE A 258 1.69 5.43 -17.21
CA PHE A 258 0.92 4.54 -18.07
C PHE A 258 1.86 3.70 -18.95
N GLY A 259 1.32 2.85 -19.83
CA GLY A 259 2.12 2.17 -20.85
C GLY A 259 2.10 0.65 -20.75
N GLN A 260 2.99 0.02 -21.52
CA GLN A 260 3.05 -1.43 -21.63
C GLN A 260 3.77 -2.03 -20.42
N GLY A 261 3.04 -2.81 -19.62
CA GLY A 261 3.52 -3.41 -18.38
C GLY A 261 2.68 -3.00 -17.17
N LEU A 262 1.86 -1.95 -17.30
CA LEU A 262 0.84 -1.59 -16.31
C LEU A 262 -0.25 -2.67 -16.26
N ASP A 263 -0.55 -3.22 -15.07
CA ASP A 263 -1.58 -4.26 -14.90
C ASP A 263 -2.96 -3.67 -14.66
N PHE A 264 -3.07 -2.71 -13.72
CA PHE A 264 -4.33 -2.04 -13.41
C PHE A 264 -4.11 -0.70 -12.69
N LEU A 265 -5.20 0.04 -12.49
CA LEU A 265 -5.24 1.28 -11.72
C LEU A 265 -5.97 1.05 -10.39
N ALA A 266 -5.53 1.78 -9.37
CA ALA A 266 -6.11 1.76 -8.03
C ALA A 266 -6.27 3.18 -7.49
N PRO A 267 -7.20 3.42 -6.55
CA PRO A 267 -7.35 4.74 -5.93
C PRO A 267 -6.07 5.22 -5.24
N GLY A 268 -5.49 6.30 -5.75
CA GLY A 268 -4.33 6.97 -5.16
C GLY A 268 -4.44 8.49 -5.08
N GLY A 269 -5.57 9.03 -5.56
CA GLY A 269 -5.96 10.42 -5.32
C GLY A 269 -5.28 11.43 -6.23
N GLU A 270 -5.59 12.69 -5.98
CA GLU A 270 -5.06 13.90 -6.67
C GLU A 270 -5.41 15.16 -5.85
N TYR A 271 -6.50 15.14 -5.07
CA TYR A 271 -7.03 16.33 -4.37
C TYR A 271 -7.50 16.09 -2.92
N ILE A 272 -7.73 14.85 -2.51
CA ILE A 272 -8.14 14.46 -1.14
C ILE A 272 -7.58 13.06 -0.84
N GLY A 273 -6.93 12.89 0.30
CA GLY A 273 -6.21 11.67 0.68
C GLY A 273 -5.14 11.98 1.70
#